data_AF-A0A1G7UQ60-F1
#
_entry.id   AF-A0A1G7UQ60-F1
#
_cell.length_a   1.000
_cell.length_b   1.000
_cell.length_c   1.000
_cell.angle_alpha   90.00
_cell.angle_beta   90.00
_cell.angle_gamma   90.00
#
_symmetry.space_group_name_H-M   'P 1'
#
loop_
_entity.id
_entity.type
_entity.pdbx_description
1 polymer ?
#
loop_
_entity_poly.entity_id
_entity_poly.type
_entity_poly.pdbx_seq_one_letter_code
_entity_poly.pdbx_strand_id
1 'polypeptide(L)' 'MAKLSFLAGFGAGYVLGARAGRERYEQIRRAYEHAKDDPRLQSAAGTLRAQADHAVSDLRTQLRGR' A
#
# COMPACT_ATOMS: atom_id res chain seq x y z
N MET A 1 -10.12 34.98 -5.14
CA MET A 1 -9.52 34.92 -3.79
C MET A 1 -10.09 33.78 -2.93
N ALA A 2 -11.40 33.66 -2.70
CA ALA A 2 -11.99 32.64 -1.80
C ALA A 2 -11.68 31.15 -2.13
N LYS A 3 -11.53 30.81 -3.42
CA LYS A 3 -11.20 29.43 -3.86
C LYS A 3 -9.79 29.00 -3.47
N LEU A 4 -8.83 29.94 -3.52
CA LEU A 4 -7.42 29.68 -3.17
C LEU A 4 -7.26 29.51 -1.65
N SER A 5 -7.93 30.35 -0.86
CA SER A 5 -7.93 30.21 0.60
C SER A 5 -8.60 28.90 1.06
N PHE A 6 -9.65 28.44 0.35
CA PHE A 6 -10.27 27.14 0.64
C PHE A 6 -9.33 25.97 0.34
N LEU A 7 -8.66 25.97 -0.81
CA LEU A 7 -7.65 24.95 -1.15
C LEU A 7 -6.48 24.95 -0.16
N ALA A 8 -6.03 26.13 0.26
CA ALA A 8 -4.97 26.26 1.26
C ALA A 8 -5.42 25.70 2.62
N GLY A 9 -6.65 26.01 3.07
CA GLY A 9 -7.22 25.46 4.30
C GLY A 9 -7.42 23.95 4.24
N PHE A 10 -7.91 23.42 3.11
CA PHE A 10 -8.08 21.99 2.90
C PHE A 10 -6.74 21.25 2.88
N GLY A 11 -5.75 21.79 2.16
CA GLY A 11 -4.39 21.24 2.13
C GLY A 11 -3.74 21.25 3.52
N ALA A 12 -3.86 22.35 4.26
CA ALA A 12 -3.37 22.45 5.63
C ALA A 12 -4.07 21.44 6.56
N GLY A 13 -5.39 21.30 6.46
CA GLY A 13 -6.17 20.33 7.23
C GLY A 13 -5.79 18.88 6.91
N TYR A 14 -5.59 18.55 5.63
CA TYR A 14 -5.15 17.23 5.20
C TYR A 14 -3.75 16.89 5.74
N VAL A 15 -2.79 17.81 5.66
CA VAL A 15 -1.43 17.59 6.16
C VAL A 15 -1.41 17.44 7.68
N LEU A 16 -2.14 18.27 8.42
CA LEU A 16 -2.22 18.18 9.88
C LEU A 16 -2.94 16.90 10.33
N GLY A 17 -4.03 16.52 9.66
CA GLY A 17 -4.74 15.26 9.91
C GLY A 17 -3.90 14.02 9.59
N ALA A 18 -3.21 14.01 8.46
CA ALA A 18 -2.28 12.94 8.09
C ALA A 18 -1.07 12.85 9.04
N ARG A 19 -0.58 14.00 9.53
CA ARG A 19 0.55 14.06 10.49
C ARG A 19 0.16 13.57 11.88
N ALA A 20 -1.07 13.80 12.34
CA ALA A 20 -1.56 13.36 13.64
C ALA A 20 -1.57 11.81 13.79
N GLY A 21 -1.60 11.07 12.68
CA GLY A 21 -1.52 9.60 12.69
C GLY A 21 -0.11 9.02 12.77
N ARG A 22 0.95 9.84 12.72
CA ARG A 22 2.35 9.37 12.63
C ARG A 22 2.74 8.48 13.80
N GLU A 23 2.29 8.74 15.02
CA GLU A 23 2.64 7.92 16.19
C GLU A 23 2.10 6.48 16.09
N ARG A 24 0.88 6.33 15.54
CA ARG A 24 0.29 5.02 15.27
C ARG A 24 0.89 4.38 14.02
N TYR A 25 1.25 5.19 13.02
CA TYR A 25 1.98 4.73 11.85
C TYR A 25 3.36 4.18 12.21
N GLU A 26 4.12 4.84 13.09
CA GLU A 26 5.43 4.34 13.54
C GLU A 26 5.29 3.04 14.34
N GLN A 27 4.22 2.86 15.12
CA GLN A 27 3.95 1.57 15.79
C GLN A 27 3.68 0.45 14.79
N ILE A 28 2.80 0.69 13.81
CA ILE A 28 2.51 -0.28 12.74
C ILE A 28 3.75 -0.53 11.88
N ARG A 29 4.52 0.52 11.58
CA ARG A 29 5.75 0.44 10.80
C ARG A 29 6.81 -0.38 11.53
N ARG A 30 6.99 -0.22 12.84
CA ARG A 30 7.92 -1.05 13.63
C ARG A 30 7.49 -2.51 13.65
N ALA A 31 6.19 -2.78 13.82
CA ALA A 31 5.65 -4.14 13.71
C ALA A 31 5.87 -4.73 12.30
N TYR A 32 5.72 -3.90 11.26
CA TYR A 32 5.94 -4.28 9.87
C TYR A 32 7.43 -4.53 9.55
N GLU A 33 8.34 -3.69 10.03
CA GLU A 33 9.79 -3.93 9.89
C GLU A 33 10.18 -5.24 10.58
N HIS A 34 9.66 -5.52 11.78
CA HIS A 34 9.89 -6.81 12.43
C HIS A 34 9.25 -7.99 11.68
N ALA A 35 8.06 -7.82 11.12
CA ALA A 35 7.40 -8.87 10.35
C ALA A 35 8.13 -9.16 9.02
N LYS A 36 8.73 -8.15 8.38
CA LYS A 36 9.48 -8.30 7.12
C LYS A 36 10.70 -9.20 7.24
N ASP A 37 11.33 -9.23 8.41
CA ASP A 37 12.50 -10.08 8.68
C ASP A 37 12.11 -11.54 8.98
N ASP A 38 10.81 -11.85 9.08
CA ASP A 38 10.35 -13.23 9.29
C ASP A 38 10.42 -14.04 7.98
N PRO A 39 11.20 -15.14 7.92
CA PRO A 39 11.28 -16.01 6.73
C PRO A 39 9.93 -16.61 6.32
N ARG A 40 8.94 -16.66 7.23
CA ARG A 40 7.56 -17.06 6.91
C ARG A 40 6.88 -16.06 5.98
N LEU A 41 7.15 -14.77 6.13
CA LEU A 41 6.61 -13.73 5.26
C LEU A 41 7.25 -13.77 3.87
N GLN A 42 8.54 -14.09 3.76
CA GLN A 42 9.18 -14.30 2.46
C GLN A 42 8.62 -15.52 1.73
N SER A 43 8.37 -16.61 2.48
CA SER A 43 7.73 -17.81 1.95
C SER A 43 6.29 -17.52 1.50
N ALA A 44 5.51 -16.81 2.30
CA ALA A 44 4.14 -16.39 1.96
C ALA A 44 4.11 -15.40 0.78
N ALA A 45 5.04 -14.46 0.71
CA ALA A 45 5.17 -13.56 -0.42
C ALA A 45 5.54 -14.31 -1.71
N GLY A 46 6.39 -15.34 -1.61
CA GLY A 46 6.72 -16.23 -2.73
C GLY A 46 5.50 -17.01 -3.24
N THR A 47 4.70 -17.60 -2.34
CA THR A 47 3.49 -18.33 -2.75
C THR A 47 2.41 -17.40 -3.30
N LEU A 48 2.26 -16.18 -2.74
CA LEU A 48 1.37 -15.16 -3.28
C LEU A 48 1.82 -14.66 -4.66
N ARG A 49 3.12 -14.45 -4.86
CA ARG A 49 3.67 -14.06 -6.16
C ARG A 49 3.45 -15.15 -7.21
N ALA A 50 3.68 -16.42 -6.85
CA ALA A 50 3.39 -17.54 -7.74
C ALA A 50 1.89 -17.59 -8.12
N GLN A 51 0.98 -17.45 -7.16
CA GLN A 51 -0.46 -17.40 -7.44
C GLN A 51 -0.86 -16.21 -8.33
N ALA A 52 -0.26 -15.04 -8.11
CA ALA A 52 -0.48 -13.87 -8.94
C ALA A 52 0.04 -14.08 -10.37
N ASP A 53 1.23 -14.67 -10.53
CA ASP A 53 1.80 -14.98 -11.85
C ASP A 53 0.93 -16.01 -12.59
N HIS A 54 0.38 -17.01 -11.88
CA HIS A 54 -0.59 -17.96 -12.47
C HIS A 54 -1.88 -17.26 -12.90
N ALA A 55 -2.48 -16.43 -12.05
CA ALA A 55 -3.68 -15.69 -12.39
C ALA A 55 -3.47 -14.74 -13.59
N VAL A 56 -2.33 -14.06 -13.65
CA VAL A 56 -1.95 -13.19 -14.77
C VAL A 56 -1.66 -14.00 -16.03
N SER A 57 -1.01 -15.16 -15.90
CA SER A 57 -0.72 -16.06 -17.01
C SER A 57 -1.99 -16.66 -17.61
N ASP A 58 -2.94 -17.07 -16.78
CA ASP A 58 -4.24 -17.60 -17.22
C ASP A 58 -5.02 -16.52 -17.96
N LEU A 59 -5.07 -15.30 -17.41
CA LEU A 59 -5.71 -14.16 -18.06
C LEU A 59 -5.03 -13.80 -19.39
N ARG A 60 -3.69 -13.79 -19.42
CA ARG A 60 -2.90 -13.53 -20.63
C ARG A 60 -3.12 -14.60 -21.69
N THR A 61 -3.24 -15.86 -21.30
CA THR A 61 -3.46 -16.98 -22.22
C THR A 61 -4.86 -16.92 -22.81
N GLN A 62 -5.86 -16.57 -22.00
CA GLN A 62 -7.24 -16.40 -22.44
C GLN A 62 -7.41 -15.20 -23.40
N LEU A 63 -6.64 -14.13 -23.20
CA LEU A 63 -6.62 -12.97 -24.10
C LEU A 63 -5.85 -13.21 -25.40
N ARG A 64 -4.83 -14.09 -25.38
CA ARG A 64 -4.02 -14.45 -26.55
C ARG A 64 -4.65 -15.52 -27.43
N GLY A 65 -5.65 -16.24 -26.93
CA GLY A 65 -6.43 -17.24 -27.67
C GLY A 65 -7.68 -16.71 -28.39
N ARG A 66 -7.86 -15.37 -28.43
CA ARG A 66 -8.90 -14.69 -29.21
C ARG A 66 -8.28 -14.05 -30.46
#